data_AF-A0AAV9RBJ6-F1
#
_entry.id   AF-A0AAV9RBJ6-F1
#
_cell.length_a   1.000
_cell.length_b   1.000
_cell.length_c   1.000
_cell.angle_alpha   90.00
_cell.angle_beta   90.00
_cell.angle_gamma   90.00
#
_symmetry.space_group_name_H-M   'P 1'
#
loop_
_entity.id
_entity.type
_entity.pdbx_description
1 polymer ?
#
loop_
_entity_poly.entity_id
_entity_poly.type
_entity_poly.pdbx_seq_one_letter_code
_entity_poly.pdbx_strand_id
1 'polypeptide(L)'
;HKPVLTVSPSWLSPGASVTLSCRVENPSAGWRFYWYRAVPDLSHKNYSYVPLPDSISGTVQDSYVLHGQTNTAGYACRADGRNPDYSTGYSEPKFVWSAGPDPGASLTVTPAKEQHFIFESVSINCEGHSPQWIVKEFVKLNNRSKLSDCSTWRTMSGSSCTFSIYSSYRAVCWCESESGTFSNAVNITGHNGDIFLVSPVHPVTEGSSVTLSCRLRGQNTVFNVIFYHNDKLIQNNSREELNISTVSQSDEGFYKCEYSGKVSPQSWMAVKEATPGLTLYLPVTPSWRGASSKLLLATT
;
A
#
# COMPACT_ATOMS: atom_id res chain seq x y z
N HIS A 1 -13.38 28.36 -5.10
CA HIS A 1 -12.34 27.71 -5.91
C HIS A 1 -11.60 26.68 -5.07
N LYS A 2 -11.33 25.49 -5.60
CA LYS A 2 -10.56 24.44 -4.92
C LYS A 2 -9.22 24.25 -5.64
N PRO A 3 -8.09 24.19 -4.92
CA PRO A 3 -6.82 23.89 -5.53
C PRO A 3 -6.76 22.42 -5.94
N VAL A 4 -5.85 22.09 -6.86
CA VAL A 4 -5.63 20.73 -7.34
C VAL A 4 -4.30 20.23 -6.80
N LEU A 5 -4.38 19.26 -5.89
CA LEU A 5 -3.21 18.55 -5.36
C LEU A 5 -2.77 17.44 -6.32
N THR A 6 -1.46 17.31 -6.50
CA THR A 6 -0.80 16.17 -7.12
C THR A 6 0.29 15.63 -6.19
N VAL A 7 0.56 14.33 -6.27
CA VAL A 7 1.58 13.64 -5.45
C VAL A 7 2.47 12.80 -6.35
N SER A 8 3.78 12.81 -6.11
CA SER A 8 4.75 12.02 -6.87
C SER A 8 5.92 11.58 -5.98
N PRO A 9 6.25 10.27 -5.93
CA PRO A 9 5.50 9.15 -6.50
C PRO A 9 4.20 8.86 -5.70
N SER A 10 3.28 8.08 -6.28
CA SER A 10 2.05 7.63 -5.58
C SER A 10 2.24 6.33 -4.80
N TRP A 11 3.26 5.53 -5.14
CA TRP A 11 3.67 4.33 -4.40
C TRP A 11 4.99 4.62 -3.70
N LEU A 12 5.07 4.26 -2.42
CA LEU A 12 6.28 4.41 -1.63
C LEU A 12 7.31 3.36 -2.00
N SER A 13 8.56 3.80 -2.07
CA SER A 13 9.73 2.95 -2.15
C SER A 13 10.62 3.25 -0.95
N PRO A 14 11.35 2.25 -0.40
CA PRO A 14 12.25 2.47 0.71
C PRO A 14 13.21 3.65 0.45
N GLY A 15 13.27 4.60 1.39
CA GLY A 15 14.15 5.77 1.31
C GLY A 15 13.74 6.86 0.31
N ALA A 16 12.66 6.67 -0.47
CA ALA A 16 12.19 7.68 -1.42
C ALA A 16 11.44 8.82 -0.71
N SER A 17 11.65 10.05 -1.20
CA SER A 17 10.85 11.21 -0.79
C SER A 17 9.61 11.37 -1.67
N VAL A 18 8.55 11.92 -1.10
CA VAL A 18 7.33 12.25 -1.83
C VAL A 18 7.21 13.75 -2.00
N THR A 19 6.95 14.19 -3.23
CA THR A 19 6.66 15.61 -3.52
C THR A 19 5.17 15.80 -3.67
N LEU A 20 4.62 16.70 -2.84
CA LEU A 20 3.28 17.26 -2.99
C LEU A 20 3.38 18.52 -3.84
N SER A 21 2.44 18.75 -4.76
CA SER A 21 2.36 20.00 -5.54
C SER A 21 0.92 20.49 -5.62
N CYS A 22 0.70 21.78 -5.39
CA CYS A 22 -0.62 22.38 -5.26
C CYS A 22 -0.85 23.42 -6.35
N ARG A 23 -1.77 23.15 -7.28
CA ARG A 23 -2.09 24.05 -8.39
C ARG A 23 -3.33 24.89 -8.09
N VAL A 24 -3.24 26.19 -8.38
CA VAL A 24 -4.35 27.15 -8.31
C VAL A 24 -4.60 27.78 -9.68
N GLU A 25 -5.84 28.18 -9.96
CA GLU A 25 -6.26 28.68 -11.28
C GLU A 25 -5.57 30.00 -11.69
N ASN A 26 -5.15 30.83 -10.72
CA ASN A 26 -4.53 32.15 -10.97
C ASN A 26 -3.20 32.32 -10.20
N PRO A 27 -2.08 31.74 -10.67
CA PRO A 27 -0.81 31.69 -9.94
C PRO A 27 -0.17 33.07 -9.65
N SER A 28 -0.58 34.14 -10.33
CA SER A 28 -0.02 35.50 -10.17
C SER A 28 -0.35 36.21 -8.85
N ALA A 29 -1.19 35.64 -7.97
CA ALA A 29 -1.79 36.37 -6.84
C ALA A 29 -0.96 36.44 -5.54
N GLY A 30 0.31 36.01 -5.52
CA GLY A 30 1.11 35.98 -4.29
C GLY A 30 0.49 35.06 -3.22
N TRP A 31 0.16 33.84 -3.65
CA TRP A 31 -0.45 32.80 -2.82
C TRP A 31 0.48 32.31 -1.71
N ARG A 32 -0.13 31.89 -0.61
CA ARG A 32 0.52 31.14 0.46
C ARG A 32 -0.12 29.77 0.57
N PHE A 33 0.67 28.72 0.40
CA PHE A 33 0.22 27.33 0.37
C PHE A 33 0.36 26.68 1.74
N TYR A 34 -0.66 25.93 2.10
CA TYR A 34 -0.79 25.18 3.34
C TYR A 34 -1.03 23.71 3.01
N TRP A 35 -0.38 22.83 3.75
CA TRP A 35 -0.30 21.41 3.51
C TRP A 35 -0.81 20.65 4.72
N TYR A 36 -1.66 19.66 4.47
CA TYR A 36 -2.37 18.93 5.51
C TYR A 36 -2.27 17.44 5.27
N ARG A 37 -2.20 16.68 6.35
CA ARG A 37 -2.53 15.27 6.37
C ARG A 37 -4.06 15.13 6.39
N ALA A 38 -4.61 14.35 5.48
CA ALA A 38 -6.01 13.98 5.47
C ALA A 38 -6.17 12.73 6.34
N VAL A 39 -6.85 12.87 7.48
CA VAL A 39 -7.09 11.81 8.45
C VAL A 39 -8.54 11.35 8.30
N PRO A 40 -8.80 10.05 8.08
CA PRO A 40 -10.15 9.53 7.91
C PRO A 40 -11.06 9.90 9.08
N ASP A 41 -12.25 10.40 8.78
CA ASP A 41 -13.33 10.62 9.72
C ASP A 41 -14.56 9.88 9.20
N LEU A 42 -14.74 8.66 9.70
CA LEU A 42 -15.82 7.78 9.27
C LEU A 42 -17.19 8.30 9.72
N SER A 43 -17.28 9.02 10.84
CA SER A 43 -18.52 9.57 11.37
C SER A 43 -19.13 10.59 10.41
N HIS A 44 -18.30 11.45 9.80
CA HIS A 44 -18.74 12.46 8.84
C HIS A 44 -18.60 12.03 7.38
N LYS A 45 -18.18 10.77 7.11
CA LYS A 45 -17.86 10.26 5.77
C LYS A 45 -16.92 11.19 4.99
N ASN A 46 -15.93 11.75 5.67
CA ASN A 46 -15.03 12.75 5.12
C ASN A 46 -13.62 12.60 5.72
N TYR A 47 -12.77 13.61 5.52
CA TYR A 47 -11.45 13.70 6.12
C TYR A 47 -11.36 14.93 7.02
N SER A 48 -10.72 14.76 8.17
CA SER A 48 -10.20 15.87 8.96
C SER A 48 -8.80 16.22 8.46
N TYR A 49 -8.42 17.50 8.57
CA TYR A 49 -7.18 18.01 8.00
C TYR A 49 -6.26 18.52 9.10
N VAL A 50 -5.14 17.81 9.31
CA VAL A 50 -4.13 18.15 10.32
C VAL A 50 -2.94 18.80 9.62
N PRO A 51 -2.48 20.01 10.03
CA PRO A 51 -1.35 20.68 9.40
C PRO A 51 -0.08 19.81 9.45
N LEU A 52 0.67 19.79 8.35
CA LEU A 52 2.00 19.19 8.34
C LEU A 52 3.01 20.07 9.12
N PRO A 53 4.13 19.48 9.60
CA PRO A 53 5.24 20.25 10.17
C PRO A 53 5.66 21.39 9.23
N ASP A 54 6.05 22.53 9.80
CA ASP A 54 6.47 23.74 9.07
C ASP A 54 5.41 24.39 8.17
N SER A 55 4.21 23.80 8.03
CA SER A 55 3.12 24.36 7.22
C SER A 55 2.19 25.30 7.98
N ILE A 56 2.36 25.48 9.30
CA ILE A 56 1.45 26.29 10.14
C ILE A 56 1.39 27.75 9.67
N SER A 57 2.52 28.30 9.20
CA SER A 57 2.59 29.67 8.68
C SER A 57 2.37 29.77 7.16
N GLY A 58 2.21 28.63 6.49
CA GLY A 58 2.15 28.53 5.03
C GLY A 58 3.48 28.85 4.34
N THR A 59 3.60 28.43 3.08
CA THR A 59 4.81 28.57 2.27
C THR A 59 4.49 29.30 0.96
N VAL A 60 5.46 30.03 0.40
CA VAL A 60 5.31 30.63 -0.94
C VAL A 60 5.48 29.56 -2.03
N GLN A 61 6.22 28.49 -1.72
CA GLN A 61 6.43 27.38 -2.61
C GLN A 61 5.13 26.58 -2.80
N ASP A 62 4.80 26.29 -4.05
CA ASP A 62 3.65 25.48 -4.46
C ASP A 62 3.93 23.97 -4.38
N SER A 63 5.05 23.58 -3.76
CA SER A 63 5.47 22.20 -3.56
C SER A 63 6.02 21.96 -2.15
N TYR A 64 5.79 20.76 -1.62
CA TYR A 64 6.26 20.32 -0.31
C TYR A 64 6.85 18.91 -0.40
N VAL A 65 8.04 18.70 0.15
CA VAL A 65 8.75 17.41 0.11
C VAL A 65 8.63 16.71 1.46
N LEU A 66 8.07 15.51 1.44
CA LEU A 66 7.97 14.60 2.58
C LEU A 66 9.14 13.63 2.54
N HIS A 67 9.88 13.56 3.64
CA HIS A 67 10.97 12.61 3.83
C HIS A 67 10.56 11.51 4.80
N GLY A 68 11.05 10.28 4.56
CA GLY A 68 10.88 9.16 5.49
C GLY A 68 9.45 8.62 5.62
N GLN A 69 8.58 8.87 4.63
CA GLN A 69 7.23 8.33 4.63
C GLN A 69 7.26 6.83 4.34
N THR A 70 6.77 6.01 5.29
CA THR A 70 6.77 4.54 5.17
C THR A 70 5.39 3.94 4.98
N ASN A 71 4.34 4.67 5.40
CA ASN A 71 2.99 4.13 5.51
C ASN A 71 2.04 4.84 4.54
N THR A 72 0.93 4.18 4.21
CA THR A 72 -0.14 4.80 3.44
C THR A 72 -0.64 6.07 4.13
N ALA A 73 -0.81 7.15 3.38
CA ALA A 73 -1.27 8.42 3.91
C ALA A 73 -2.03 9.24 2.87
N GLY A 74 -3.04 9.98 3.32
CA GLY A 74 -3.73 11.00 2.55
C GLY A 74 -3.20 12.41 2.83
N TYR A 75 -3.21 13.26 1.81
CA TYR A 75 -2.80 14.66 1.89
C TYR A 75 -3.79 15.57 1.18
N ALA A 76 -3.86 16.82 1.63
CA ALA A 76 -4.59 17.90 0.97
C ALA A 76 -3.80 19.19 1.03
N CYS A 77 -4.09 20.12 0.12
CA CYS A 77 -3.55 21.47 0.15
C CYS A 77 -4.66 22.52 0.16
N ARG A 78 -4.32 23.70 0.66
CA ARG A 78 -5.12 24.93 0.60
C ARG A 78 -4.19 26.09 0.25
N ALA A 79 -4.72 27.12 -0.38
CA ALA A 79 -3.97 28.34 -0.64
C ALA A 79 -4.76 29.57 -0.17
N ASP A 80 -4.06 30.51 0.47
CA ASP A 80 -4.62 31.81 0.84
C ASP A 80 -3.93 32.91 0.03
N GLY A 81 -4.73 33.80 -0.55
CA GLY A 81 -4.24 34.98 -1.27
C GLY A 81 -3.78 36.06 -0.29
N ARG A 82 -3.13 37.10 -0.81
CA ARG A 82 -2.69 38.26 0.00
C ARG A 82 -3.86 38.99 0.68
N ASN A 83 -5.02 39.02 0.03
CA ASN A 83 -6.25 39.55 0.62
C ASN A 83 -7.06 38.39 1.21
N PRO A 84 -7.47 38.45 2.50
CA PRO A 84 -8.20 37.39 3.20
C PRO A 84 -9.48 36.91 2.51
N ASP A 85 -10.11 37.74 1.67
CA ASP A 85 -11.29 37.36 0.87
C ASP A 85 -10.98 36.33 -0.23
N TYR A 86 -9.69 36.10 -0.54
CA TYR A 86 -9.22 35.17 -1.55
C TYR A 86 -8.60 33.92 -0.92
N SER A 87 -9.33 33.23 -0.05
CA SER A 87 -8.94 31.90 0.45
C SER A 87 -9.59 30.79 -0.38
N THR A 88 -8.83 29.74 -0.67
CA THR A 88 -9.40 28.54 -1.29
C THR A 88 -9.96 27.58 -0.23
N GLY A 89 -10.88 26.72 -0.64
CA GLY A 89 -11.17 25.52 0.14
C GLY A 89 -9.99 24.53 0.14
N TYR A 90 -10.12 23.43 0.88
CA TYR A 90 -9.22 22.28 0.75
C TYR A 90 -9.34 21.65 -0.64
N SER A 91 -8.22 21.17 -1.17
CA SER A 91 -8.20 20.29 -2.34
C SER A 91 -8.92 18.98 -2.02
N GLU A 92 -9.36 18.27 -3.06
CA GLU A 92 -9.67 16.85 -2.91
C GLU A 92 -8.40 16.10 -2.44
N PRO A 93 -8.53 15.13 -1.52
CA PRO A 93 -7.37 14.43 -0.98
C PRO A 93 -6.68 13.57 -2.05
N LYS A 94 -5.36 13.47 -1.94
CA LYS A 94 -4.52 12.55 -2.71
C LYS A 94 -3.77 11.62 -1.78
N PHE A 95 -3.54 10.40 -2.25
CA PHE A 95 -3.00 9.34 -1.44
C PHE A 95 -1.65 8.90 -1.96
N VAL A 96 -0.82 8.52 -1.00
CA VAL A 96 0.45 7.86 -1.20
C VAL A 96 0.33 6.50 -0.52
N TRP A 97 0.67 5.43 -1.23
CA TRP A 97 0.39 4.06 -0.83
C TRP A 97 1.65 3.31 -0.44
N SER A 98 1.56 2.52 0.63
CA SER A 98 2.59 1.55 1.01
C SER A 98 2.09 0.13 0.78
N ALA A 99 2.91 -0.73 0.18
CA ALA A 99 2.60 -2.16 0.04
C ALA A 99 2.89 -2.95 1.34
N GLY A 100 3.76 -2.42 2.21
CA GLY A 100 4.13 -3.05 3.47
C GLY A 100 3.09 -2.81 4.56
N PRO A 101 2.75 -3.82 5.38
CA PRO A 101 1.78 -3.68 6.48
C PRO A 101 2.27 -2.68 7.53
N ASP A 102 1.33 -1.92 8.08
CA ASP A 102 1.59 -1.06 9.24
C ASP A 102 1.30 -1.85 10.53
N PRO A 103 2.07 -1.68 11.62
CA PRO A 103 1.81 -2.39 12.88
C PRO A 103 0.40 -2.17 13.45
N GLY A 104 -0.23 -1.03 13.10
CA GLY A 104 -1.57 -0.68 13.55
C GLY A 104 -2.71 -1.14 12.65
N ALA A 105 -2.41 -1.46 11.39
CA ALA A 105 -3.39 -1.64 10.32
C ALA A 105 -2.83 -2.48 9.16
N SER A 106 -3.50 -3.59 8.86
CA SER A 106 -3.17 -4.46 7.73
C SER A 106 -4.41 -4.77 6.89
N LEU A 107 -4.16 -5.09 5.63
CA LEU A 107 -5.16 -5.56 4.68
C LEU A 107 -4.70 -6.89 4.10
N THR A 108 -5.63 -7.83 3.98
CA THR A 108 -5.44 -9.13 3.31
C THR A 108 -6.44 -9.29 2.16
N VAL A 109 -6.08 -10.11 1.18
CA VAL A 109 -6.92 -10.37 -0.01
C VAL A 109 -7.15 -11.87 -0.15
N THR A 110 -8.39 -12.25 -0.43
CA THR A 110 -8.80 -13.62 -0.71
C THR A 110 -9.49 -13.70 -2.08
N PRO A 111 -8.96 -14.49 -3.04
CA PRO A 111 -7.68 -15.21 -2.99
C PRO A 111 -6.47 -14.28 -3.00
N ALA A 112 -5.35 -14.69 -2.39
CA ALA A 112 -4.15 -13.86 -2.16
C ALA A 112 -3.29 -13.64 -3.42
N LYS A 113 -3.89 -13.08 -4.46
CA LYS A 113 -3.26 -12.79 -5.76
C LYS A 113 -3.65 -11.41 -6.28
N GLU A 114 -2.78 -10.80 -7.09
CA GLU A 114 -3.02 -9.45 -7.65
C GLU A 114 -3.97 -9.47 -8.86
N GLN A 115 -3.89 -10.53 -9.67
CA GLN A 115 -4.57 -10.63 -10.96
C GLN A 115 -5.72 -11.65 -10.91
N HIS A 116 -6.86 -11.26 -11.47
CA HIS A 116 -8.08 -12.04 -11.46
C HIS A 116 -8.72 -12.09 -12.85
N PHE A 117 -9.42 -13.19 -13.12
CA PHE A 117 -10.33 -13.23 -14.25
C PHE A 117 -11.58 -12.41 -13.97
N ILE A 118 -12.21 -11.92 -15.04
CA ILE A 118 -13.58 -11.42 -14.92
C ILE A 118 -14.51 -12.53 -14.37
N PHE A 119 -15.51 -12.10 -13.61
CA PHE A 119 -16.45 -12.88 -12.83
C PHE A 119 -15.85 -13.62 -11.62
N GLU A 120 -14.54 -13.55 -11.37
CA GLU A 120 -13.99 -13.99 -10.08
C GLU A 120 -14.45 -13.05 -8.96
N SER A 121 -14.66 -13.65 -7.78
CA SER A 121 -14.93 -12.93 -6.54
C SER A 121 -13.62 -12.63 -5.82
N VAL A 122 -13.51 -11.43 -5.27
CA VAL A 122 -12.39 -10.95 -4.47
C VAL A 122 -12.96 -10.46 -3.15
N SER A 123 -12.34 -10.88 -2.05
CA SER A 123 -12.63 -10.37 -0.71
C SER A 123 -11.40 -9.66 -0.16
N ILE A 124 -11.60 -8.42 0.29
CA ILE A 124 -10.60 -7.61 0.96
C ILE A 124 -10.97 -7.56 2.43
N ASN A 125 -10.06 -7.96 3.33
CA ASN A 125 -10.28 -7.95 4.76
C ASN A 125 -9.34 -6.96 5.44
N CYS A 126 -9.89 -6.11 6.31
CA CYS A 126 -9.14 -5.17 7.13
C CYS A 126 -8.90 -5.75 8.52
N GLU A 127 -7.68 -5.60 9.03
CA GLU A 127 -7.23 -6.08 10.33
C GLU A 127 -6.43 -4.98 11.04
N GLY A 128 -6.44 -4.98 12.37
CA GLY A 128 -5.71 -4.00 13.17
C GLY A 128 -6.40 -3.69 14.49
N HIS A 129 -5.95 -2.61 15.14
CA HIS A 129 -6.40 -2.25 16.49
C HIS A 129 -7.74 -1.52 16.53
N SER A 130 -8.27 -1.11 15.37
CA SER A 130 -9.52 -0.37 15.28
C SER A 130 -10.72 -1.31 15.17
N PRO A 131 -11.87 -1.00 15.82
CA PRO A 131 -13.06 -1.84 15.75
C PRO A 131 -13.83 -1.71 14.43
N GLN A 132 -13.66 -0.58 13.72
CA GLN A 132 -14.42 -0.28 12.50
C GLN A 132 -13.49 0.13 11.36
N TRP A 133 -13.80 -0.42 10.18
CA TRP A 133 -13.02 -0.25 8.96
C TRP A 133 -13.93 -0.03 7.77
N ILE A 134 -13.45 0.77 6.83
CA ILE A 134 -14.03 0.89 5.49
C ILE A 134 -12.96 0.60 4.45
N VAL A 135 -13.29 -0.25 3.48
CA VAL A 135 -12.43 -0.49 2.32
C VAL A 135 -12.63 0.65 1.34
N LYS A 136 -11.54 1.30 0.97
CA LYS A 136 -11.47 2.32 -0.08
C LYS A 136 -10.89 1.73 -1.34
N GLU A 137 -11.34 2.25 -2.47
CA GLU A 137 -10.78 1.95 -3.78
C GLU A 137 -10.48 3.24 -4.55
N PHE A 138 -9.34 3.23 -5.24
CA PHE A 138 -9.00 4.22 -6.24
C PHE A 138 -8.95 3.54 -7.60
N VAL A 139 -9.98 3.77 -8.41
CA VAL A 139 -10.13 3.15 -9.73
C VAL A 139 -9.66 4.13 -10.81
N LYS A 140 -8.81 3.65 -11.71
CA LYS A 140 -8.39 4.40 -12.90
C LYS A 140 -9.13 3.88 -14.14
N LEU A 141 -10.12 4.63 -14.60
CA LEU A 141 -10.93 4.34 -15.79
C LEU A 141 -10.60 5.36 -16.87
N ASN A 142 -9.75 4.99 -17.84
CA ASN A 142 -9.31 5.86 -18.93
C ASN A 142 -8.72 7.19 -18.41
N ASN A 143 -9.27 8.33 -18.84
CA ASN A 143 -8.87 9.68 -18.40
C ASN A 143 -9.55 10.14 -17.10
N ARG A 144 -10.30 9.26 -16.41
CA ARG A 144 -10.96 9.58 -15.15
C ARG A 144 -10.41 8.69 -14.03
N SER A 145 -10.14 9.30 -12.89
CA SER A 145 -9.88 8.60 -11.63
C SER A 145 -11.07 8.78 -10.71
N LYS A 146 -11.50 7.72 -10.03
CA LYS A 146 -12.58 7.77 -9.05
C LYS A 146 -12.10 7.19 -7.72
N LEU A 147 -12.30 7.95 -6.66
CA LEU A 147 -12.19 7.48 -5.29
C LEU A 147 -13.59 7.02 -4.84
N SER A 148 -13.69 5.79 -4.34
CA SER A 148 -14.94 5.23 -3.80
C SER A 148 -14.67 4.43 -2.53
N ASP A 149 -15.73 4.16 -1.78
CA ASP A 149 -15.75 3.29 -0.62
C ASP A 149 -16.66 2.09 -0.87
N CYS A 150 -16.28 0.91 -0.40
CA CYS A 150 -17.00 -0.34 -0.67
C CYS A 150 -18.51 -0.24 -0.40
N SER A 151 -18.89 0.48 0.64
CA SER A 151 -20.28 0.73 1.04
C SER A 151 -21.17 1.37 -0.04
N THR A 152 -20.59 2.09 -1.01
CA THR A 152 -21.36 2.78 -2.07
C THR A 152 -21.71 1.86 -3.24
N TRP A 153 -20.91 0.82 -3.52
CA TRP A 153 -21.04 0.02 -4.73
C TRP A 153 -21.12 -1.50 -4.45
N ARG A 154 -20.88 -1.94 -3.21
CA ARG A 154 -20.76 -3.35 -2.80
C ARG A 154 -21.20 -3.54 -1.34
N THR A 155 -21.06 -4.79 -0.87
CA THR A 155 -21.48 -5.20 0.46
C THR A 155 -20.27 -5.30 1.39
N MET A 156 -20.26 -4.49 2.44
CA MET A 156 -19.39 -4.68 3.60
C MET A 156 -19.97 -5.78 4.50
N SER A 157 -19.12 -6.67 5.00
CA SER A 157 -19.45 -7.66 6.03
C SER A 157 -18.41 -7.55 7.15
N GLY A 158 -18.76 -6.83 8.22
CA GLY A 158 -17.81 -6.45 9.25
C GLY A 158 -16.67 -5.61 8.68
N SER A 159 -15.43 -6.07 8.85
CA SER A 159 -14.22 -5.44 8.30
C SER A 159 -13.85 -5.91 6.89
N SER A 160 -14.71 -6.70 6.23
CA SER A 160 -14.46 -7.25 4.91
C SER A 160 -15.34 -6.64 3.82
N CYS A 161 -14.79 -6.50 2.62
CA CYS A 161 -15.49 -6.07 1.40
C CYS A 161 -15.37 -7.17 0.35
N THR A 162 -16.50 -7.75 -0.06
CA THR A 162 -16.52 -8.78 -1.13
C THR A 162 -17.16 -8.23 -2.39
N PHE A 163 -16.51 -8.47 -3.54
CA PHE A 163 -17.00 -8.02 -4.83
C PHE A 163 -16.59 -8.94 -5.98
N SER A 164 -17.39 -8.93 -7.04
CA SER A 164 -17.05 -9.59 -8.31
C SER A 164 -16.58 -8.58 -9.35
N ILE A 165 -15.62 -9.01 -10.17
CA ILE A 165 -15.05 -8.21 -11.25
C ILE A 165 -15.87 -8.42 -12.52
N TYR A 166 -16.69 -7.46 -12.95
CA TYR A 166 -17.56 -7.65 -14.13
C TYR A 166 -16.95 -7.18 -15.46
N SER A 167 -15.89 -6.38 -15.41
CA SER A 167 -15.24 -5.82 -16.60
C SER A 167 -13.75 -5.56 -16.30
N SER A 168 -13.03 -4.97 -17.26
CA SER A 168 -11.63 -4.57 -17.02
C SER A 168 -11.54 -3.68 -15.78
N TYR A 169 -10.82 -4.15 -14.77
CA TYR A 169 -10.75 -3.52 -13.46
C TYR A 169 -9.29 -3.27 -13.10
N ARG A 170 -8.99 -2.06 -12.63
CA ARG A 170 -7.67 -1.67 -12.12
C ARG A 170 -7.90 -0.71 -10.98
N ALA A 171 -7.69 -1.19 -9.76
CA ALA A 171 -7.89 -0.40 -8.57
C ALA A 171 -6.75 -0.59 -7.58
N VAL A 172 -6.41 0.49 -6.89
CA VAL A 172 -5.66 0.44 -5.64
C VAL A 172 -6.66 0.37 -4.51
N CYS A 173 -6.56 -0.62 -3.64
CA CYS A 173 -7.45 -0.79 -2.50
C CYS A 173 -6.66 -0.66 -1.18
N TRP A 174 -7.26 -0.02 -0.18
CA TRP A 174 -6.73 0.09 1.18
C TRP A 174 -7.89 0.19 2.17
N CYS A 175 -7.60 0.07 3.46
CA CYS A 175 -8.56 0.25 4.54
C CYS A 175 -8.34 1.58 5.25
N GLU A 176 -9.42 2.24 5.61
CA GLU A 176 -9.45 3.39 6.50
C GLU A 176 -10.21 3.03 7.78
N SER A 177 -9.67 3.41 8.93
CA SER A 177 -10.29 3.15 10.22
C SER A 177 -10.94 4.39 10.84
N GLU A 178 -11.82 4.17 11.80
CA GLU A 178 -12.41 5.24 12.62
C GLU A 178 -11.35 5.98 13.45
N SER A 179 -10.27 5.29 13.84
CA SER A 179 -9.13 5.90 14.53
C SER A 179 -8.23 6.75 13.63
N GLY A 180 -8.61 6.97 12.38
CA GLY A 180 -7.85 7.80 11.44
C GLY A 180 -6.59 7.12 10.89
N THR A 181 -6.52 5.79 10.95
CA THR A 181 -5.39 5.00 10.43
C THR A 181 -5.67 4.45 9.04
N PHE A 182 -4.60 4.21 8.29
CA PHE A 182 -4.63 3.61 6.97
C PHE A 182 -3.89 2.27 7.00
N SER A 183 -4.42 1.23 6.35
CA SER A 183 -3.67 -0.01 6.13
C SER A 183 -2.64 0.14 5.00
N ASN A 184 -1.87 -0.92 4.76
CA ASN A 184 -1.22 -1.11 3.48
C ASN A 184 -2.23 -1.14 2.33
N ALA A 185 -1.75 -0.87 1.13
CA ALA A 185 -2.52 -0.88 -0.09
C ALA A 185 -2.10 -2.04 -1.00
N VAL A 186 -3.04 -2.46 -1.84
CA VAL A 186 -2.84 -3.51 -2.84
C VAL A 186 -3.36 -3.08 -4.19
N ASN A 187 -2.72 -3.55 -5.26
CA ASN A 187 -3.29 -3.48 -6.59
C ASN A 187 -4.17 -4.69 -6.84
N ILE A 188 -5.36 -4.46 -7.38
CA ILE A 188 -6.23 -5.53 -7.88
C ILE A 188 -6.53 -5.26 -9.34
N THR A 189 -6.24 -6.26 -10.17
CA THR A 189 -6.46 -6.18 -11.61
C THR A 189 -7.37 -7.29 -12.10
N GLY A 190 -8.29 -6.91 -12.98
CA GLY A 190 -9.30 -7.77 -13.59
C GLY A 190 -9.16 -7.75 -15.09
N HIS A 191 -8.94 -8.91 -15.70
CA HIS A 191 -8.71 -9.03 -17.14
C HIS A 191 -9.64 -10.04 -17.80
N ASN A 192 -10.08 -9.74 -19.02
CA ASN A 192 -10.81 -10.69 -19.86
C ASN A 192 -9.87 -11.62 -20.67
N GLY A 193 -8.57 -11.65 -20.36
CA GLY A 193 -7.63 -12.56 -21.02
C GLY A 193 -7.92 -14.03 -20.69
N ASP A 194 -7.34 -14.90 -21.51
CA ASP A 194 -7.39 -16.36 -21.32
C ASP A 194 -6.23 -16.89 -20.47
N ILE A 195 -5.20 -16.07 -20.23
CA ILE A 195 -3.97 -16.41 -19.52
C ILE A 195 -3.58 -15.27 -18.59
N PHE A 196 -3.15 -15.60 -17.38
CA PHE A 196 -2.58 -14.64 -16.44
C PHE A 196 -1.52 -15.28 -15.55
N LEU A 197 -0.66 -14.43 -14.98
CA LEU A 197 0.29 -14.81 -13.96
C LEU A 197 -0.37 -14.68 -12.59
N VAL A 198 -0.40 -15.76 -11.82
CA VAL A 198 -0.72 -15.75 -10.40
C VAL A 198 0.54 -15.31 -9.65
N SER A 199 0.53 -14.06 -9.22
CA SER A 199 1.55 -13.45 -8.38
C SER A 199 0.97 -13.07 -7.02
N PRO A 200 1.80 -13.06 -5.96
CA PRO A 200 1.37 -12.65 -4.63
C PRO A 200 0.93 -11.18 -4.64
N VAL A 201 -0.13 -10.89 -3.91
CA VAL A 201 -0.65 -9.51 -3.79
C VAL A 201 0.17 -8.63 -2.83
N HIS A 202 0.96 -9.24 -1.95
CA HIS A 202 1.80 -8.56 -0.97
C HIS A 202 3.29 -8.78 -1.26
N PRO A 203 4.17 -7.84 -0.85
CA PRO A 203 5.61 -8.02 -0.97
C PRO A 203 6.09 -9.28 -0.25
N VAL A 204 6.99 -10.02 -0.91
CA VAL A 204 7.55 -11.28 -0.41
C VAL A 204 8.77 -11.00 0.45
N THR A 205 8.87 -11.66 1.60
CA THR A 205 10.01 -11.47 2.51
C THR A 205 11.28 -12.13 1.96
N GLU A 206 12.42 -11.47 2.05
CA GLU A 206 13.72 -12.10 1.75
C GLU A 206 13.95 -13.38 2.56
N GLY A 207 14.58 -14.36 1.94
CA GLY A 207 14.82 -15.69 2.50
C GLY A 207 13.60 -16.62 2.50
N SER A 208 12.40 -16.11 2.24
CA SER A 208 11.19 -16.95 2.11
C SER A 208 11.11 -17.60 0.73
N SER A 209 10.14 -18.51 0.56
CA SER A 209 9.84 -19.11 -0.74
C SER A 209 8.53 -18.56 -1.31
N VAL A 210 8.46 -18.46 -2.63
CA VAL A 210 7.26 -18.06 -3.35
C VAL A 210 7.08 -18.92 -4.59
N THR A 211 5.82 -19.22 -4.87
CA THR A 211 5.40 -19.92 -6.08
C THR A 211 4.58 -18.97 -6.94
N LEU A 212 5.07 -18.69 -8.14
CA LEU A 212 4.30 -18.03 -9.19
C LEU A 212 3.69 -19.12 -10.05
N SER A 213 2.45 -18.96 -10.51
CA SER A 213 1.84 -19.93 -11.41
C SER A 213 1.18 -19.28 -12.61
N CYS A 214 1.24 -19.94 -13.75
CA CYS A 214 0.62 -19.49 -14.97
C CYS A 214 -0.73 -20.17 -15.11
N ARG A 215 -1.81 -19.39 -15.14
CA ARG A 215 -3.16 -19.94 -15.12
C ARG A 215 -3.91 -19.59 -16.39
N LEU A 216 -4.54 -20.60 -16.98
CA LEU A 216 -5.44 -20.45 -18.13
C LEU A 216 -6.91 -20.56 -17.71
N ARG A 217 -7.78 -19.87 -18.43
CA ARG A 217 -9.22 -19.91 -18.18
C ARG A 217 -9.76 -21.29 -18.51
N GLY A 218 -10.39 -21.94 -17.53
CA GLY A 218 -11.02 -23.26 -17.71
C GLY A 218 -10.04 -24.44 -17.78
N GLN A 219 -8.74 -24.23 -17.55
CA GLN A 219 -7.74 -25.29 -17.45
C GLN A 219 -7.05 -25.24 -16.09
N ASN A 220 -6.96 -26.40 -15.43
CA ASN A 220 -6.38 -26.53 -14.09
C ASN A 220 -4.91 -26.92 -14.11
N THR A 221 -4.41 -27.47 -15.21
CA THR A 221 -3.01 -27.87 -15.36
C THR A 221 -2.51 -27.54 -16.75
N VAL A 222 -1.35 -26.89 -16.80
CA VAL A 222 -0.73 -26.41 -18.04
C VAL A 222 0.72 -26.89 -18.07
N PHE A 223 1.17 -27.38 -19.22
CA PHE A 223 2.55 -27.81 -19.45
C PHE A 223 3.21 -26.91 -20.49
N ASN A 224 4.54 -26.95 -20.59
CA ASN A 224 5.31 -26.17 -21.57
C ASN A 224 5.09 -24.65 -21.40
N VAL A 225 5.03 -24.20 -20.15
CA VAL A 225 4.98 -22.78 -19.82
C VAL A 225 6.39 -22.19 -19.86
N ILE A 226 6.49 -20.95 -20.32
CA ILE A 226 7.72 -20.16 -20.29
C ILE A 226 7.52 -19.01 -19.32
N PHE A 227 8.46 -18.80 -18.40
CA PHE A 227 8.45 -17.68 -17.47
C PHE A 227 9.55 -16.67 -17.81
N TYR A 228 9.20 -15.39 -17.66
CA TYR A 228 10.10 -14.26 -17.87
C TYR A 228 10.18 -13.40 -16.60
N HIS A 229 11.38 -12.90 -16.29
CA HIS A 229 11.65 -11.87 -15.29
C HIS A 229 12.35 -10.70 -15.98
N ASN A 230 11.79 -9.50 -15.87
CA ASN A 230 12.28 -8.29 -16.53
C ASN A 230 12.57 -8.53 -18.02
N ASP A 231 11.62 -9.18 -18.70
CA ASP A 231 11.66 -9.58 -20.12
C ASP A 231 12.76 -10.58 -20.50
N LYS A 232 13.50 -11.13 -19.54
CA LYS A 232 14.47 -12.21 -19.74
C LYS A 232 13.83 -13.55 -19.42
N LEU A 233 14.06 -14.54 -20.28
CA LEU A 233 13.61 -15.92 -20.04
C LEU A 233 14.37 -16.47 -18.83
N ILE A 234 13.63 -16.95 -17.82
CA ILE A 234 14.17 -17.55 -16.60
C ILE A 234 13.85 -19.04 -16.46
N GLN A 235 12.77 -19.49 -17.10
CA GLN A 235 12.38 -20.89 -17.10
C GLN A 235 11.68 -21.23 -18.40
N ASN A 236 12.10 -22.32 -19.03
CA ASN A 236 11.52 -22.87 -20.25
C ASN A 236 11.30 -24.36 -20.01
N ASN A 237 10.11 -24.86 -20.34
CA ASN A 237 9.71 -26.25 -20.18
C ASN A 237 9.33 -26.66 -18.74
N SER A 238 8.78 -25.73 -17.96
CA SER A 238 8.26 -26.01 -16.63
C SER A 238 6.83 -26.54 -16.66
N ARG A 239 6.44 -27.17 -15.54
CA ARG A 239 5.03 -27.24 -15.13
C ARG A 239 4.45 -25.82 -15.02
N GLU A 240 3.17 -25.72 -14.70
CA GLU A 240 2.46 -24.45 -14.53
C GLU A 240 3.07 -23.48 -13.50
N GLU A 241 4.04 -23.93 -12.68
CA GLU A 241 4.61 -23.19 -11.56
C GLU A 241 6.10 -22.85 -11.76
N LEU A 242 6.47 -21.67 -11.27
CA LEU A 242 7.83 -21.19 -11.04
C LEU A 242 8.02 -21.06 -9.53
N ASN A 243 8.94 -21.85 -8.98
CA ASN A 243 9.25 -21.85 -7.55
C ASN A 243 10.58 -21.13 -7.30
N ILE A 244 10.52 -20.05 -6.53
CA ILE A 244 11.70 -19.35 -6.01
C ILE A 244 11.82 -19.74 -4.55
N SER A 245 12.76 -20.63 -4.24
CA SER A 245 12.88 -21.22 -2.90
C SER A 245 13.48 -20.28 -1.86
N THR A 246 14.29 -19.32 -2.30
CA THR A 246 15.02 -18.39 -1.43
C THR A 246 15.03 -17.04 -2.10
N VAL A 247 14.02 -16.23 -1.79
CA VAL A 247 13.82 -14.89 -2.36
C VAL A 247 14.91 -13.94 -1.90
N SER A 248 15.38 -13.11 -2.81
CA SER A 248 16.39 -12.07 -2.61
C SER A 248 15.95 -10.77 -3.28
N GLN A 249 16.58 -9.65 -2.96
CA GLN A 249 16.31 -8.38 -3.63
C GLN A 249 16.44 -8.44 -5.17
N SER A 250 17.26 -9.35 -5.72
CA SER A 250 17.38 -9.52 -7.18
C SER A 250 16.17 -10.17 -7.84
N ASP A 251 15.32 -10.84 -7.08
CA ASP A 251 14.06 -11.41 -7.56
C ASP A 251 12.96 -10.35 -7.69
N GLU A 252 13.15 -9.14 -7.16
CA GLU A 252 12.19 -8.05 -7.37
C GLU A 252 12.10 -7.69 -8.87
N GLY A 253 10.88 -7.53 -9.39
CA GLY A 253 10.68 -7.06 -10.76
C GLY A 253 9.38 -7.50 -11.42
N PHE A 254 9.32 -7.30 -12.74
CA PHE A 254 8.17 -7.70 -13.55
C PHE A 254 8.29 -9.15 -13.99
N TYR A 255 7.27 -9.93 -13.67
CA TYR A 255 7.10 -11.31 -14.13
C TYR A 255 5.96 -11.42 -15.13
N LYS A 256 6.11 -12.33 -16.09
CA LYS A 256 5.04 -12.76 -17.00
C LYS A 256 5.26 -14.21 -17.42
N CYS A 257 4.19 -14.88 -17.83
CA CYS A 257 4.26 -16.22 -18.39
C CYS A 257 3.75 -16.27 -19.83
N GLU A 258 4.19 -17.27 -20.58
CA GLU A 258 3.74 -17.54 -21.93
C GLU A 258 3.36 -19.01 -22.10
N TYR A 259 2.27 -19.25 -22.82
CA TYR A 259 1.84 -20.58 -23.20
C TYR A 259 1.34 -20.57 -24.65
N SER A 260 1.90 -21.45 -25.48
CA SER A 260 1.51 -21.60 -26.90
C SER A 260 1.48 -20.26 -27.68
N GLY A 261 2.48 -19.39 -27.46
CA GLY A 261 2.56 -18.07 -28.10
C GLY A 261 1.66 -16.98 -27.51
N LYS A 262 0.82 -17.29 -26.52
CA LYS A 262 0.03 -16.29 -25.77
C LYS A 262 0.80 -15.85 -24.52
N VAL A 263 1.01 -14.55 -24.37
CA VAL A 263 1.74 -13.94 -23.24
C VAL A 263 0.75 -13.34 -22.24
N SER A 264 0.97 -13.58 -20.94
CA SER A 264 0.20 -12.98 -19.86
C SER A 264 0.49 -11.48 -19.71
N PRO A 265 -0.43 -10.71 -19.11
CA PRO A 265 -0.07 -9.41 -18.56
C PRO A 265 1.10 -9.56 -17.57
N GLN A 266 1.93 -8.52 -17.46
CA GLN A 266 2.98 -8.46 -16.45
C GLN A 266 2.39 -8.15 -15.07
N SER A 267 2.99 -8.70 -14.03
CA SER A 267 2.77 -8.32 -12.62
C SER A 267 4.09 -8.07 -11.93
N TRP A 268 4.12 -7.09 -11.03
CA TRP A 268 5.30 -6.72 -10.26
C TRP A 268 5.34 -7.52 -8.97
N MET A 269 6.38 -8.33 -8.77
CA MET A 269 6.65 -8.97 -7.50
C MET A 269 7.62 -8.10 -6.71
N ALA A 270 7.14 -7.47 -5.65
CA ALA A 270 7.97 -6.70 -4.72
C ALA A 270 8.63 -7.61 -3.69
N VAL A 271 9.85 -7.26 -3.29
CA VAL A 271 10.59 -7.94 -2.22
C VAL A 271 10.72 -6.98 -1.05
N LYS A 272 10.56 -7.50 0.18
CA LYS A 272 10.79 -6.74 1.41
C LYS A 272 11.90 -7.39 2.21
N GLU A 273 12.73 -6.55 2.82
CA GLU A 273 13.76 -7.01 3.76
C GLU A 273 13.12 -7.84 4.87
N ALA A 274 13.82 -8.90 5.28
CA ALA A 274 13.49 -9.58 6.51
C ALA A 274 13.73 -8.60 7.66
N THR A 275 12.67 -8.20 8.38
CA THR A 275 12.88 -7.48 9.63
C THR A 275 13.75 -8.37 10.52
N PRO A 276 14.88 -7.86 11.05
CA PRO A 276 15.63 -8.58 12.05
C PRO A 276 14.65 -8.84 13.19
N GLY A 277 14.23 -10.10 13.34
CA GLY A 277 13.33 -10.47 14.41
C GLY A 277 13.90 -9.92 15.70
N LEU A 278 13.04 -9.32 16.53
CA LEU A 278 13.32 -9.01 17.91
C LEU A 278 14.00 -10.23 18.53
N THR A 279 15.32 -10.22 18.56
CA THR A 279 16.09 -11.15 19.34
C THR A 279 15.83 -10.65 20.75
N LEU A 280 14.89 -11.30 21.44
CA LEU A 280 14.77 -11.20 22.88
C LEU A 280 16.14 -11.63 23.41
N TYR A 281 17.02 -10.66 23.62
CA TYR A 281 18.13 -10.81 24.54
C TYR A 281 17.49 -11.05 25.89
N LEU A 282 17.21 -12.32 26.20
CA LEU A 282 16.92 -12.74 27.56
C LEU A 282 18.15 -12.30 28.38
N PRO A 283 18.01 -11.37 29.34
CA PRO A 283 19.11 -11.09 30.23
C PRO A 283 19.37 -12.39 30.99
N VAL A 284 20.54 -12.99 30.74
CA VAL A 284 21.06 -14.06 31.58
C VAL A 284 21.18 -13.47 32.98
N THR A 285 20.27 -13.84 33.87
CA THR A 285 20.35 -13.47 35.27
C THR A 285 21.62 -14.11 35.84
N PRO A 286 22.55 -13.34 36.43
CA PRO A 286 23.67 -13.93 37.12
C PRO A 286 23.13 -14.68 38.34
N SER A 287 23.29 -16.00 38.34
CA SER A 287 23.04 -16.81 39.53
C SER A 287 24.03 -16.39 40.63
N TRP A 288 23.53 -15.68 41.64
CA TRP A 288 24.28 -15.42 42.86
C TRP A 288 24.36 -16.71 43.69
N ARG A 289 25.45 -17.47 43.51
CA ARG A 289 25.94 -18.41 44.54
C ARG A 289 27.00 -17.69 45.35
N GLY A 290 26.79 -17.59 46.66
CA GLY A 290 27.86 -17.24 47.58
C GLY A 290 27.40 -16.44 48.78
N ALA A 291 26.74 -17.12 49.73
CA ALA A 291 26.66 -16.63 51.09
C ALA A 291 28.07 -16.61 51.71
N SER A 292 28.44 -15.50 52.36
CA SER A 292 29.33 -15.55 53.52
C SER A 292 28.97 -14.42 54.46
N SER A 293 28.31 -14.81 55.55
CA SER A 293 28.08 -14.02 56.75
C SER A 293 29.41 -13.73 57.43
N LYS A 294 29.74 -12.45 57.61
CA LYS A 294 30.68 -12.02 58.65
C LYS A 294 30.08 -10.89 59.48
N LEU A 295 29.66 -11.31 60.67
CA LEU A 295 29.42 -10.48 61.84
C LEU A 295 30.73 -9.76 62.21
N LEU A 296 30.71 -8.44 62.40
CA LEU A 296 31.75 -7.70 63.10
C LEU A 296 31.09 -6.66 63.99
N LEU A 297 31.00 -7.01 65.27
CA LEU A 297 30.87 -6.07 66.38
C LEU A 297 32.22 -5.37 66.56
N ALA A 298 32.20 -4.04 66.71
CA ALA A 298 33.11 -3.34 67.61
C ALA A 298 32.56 -1.93 67.91
N THR A 299 32.27 -1.74 69.19
CA THR A 299 32.02 -0.49 69.91
C THR A 299 33.25 0.41 69.95
N THR A 300 33.04 1.72 69.86
CA THR A 300 33.44 2.74 70.85
C THR A 300 32.47 3.91 70.75
#